data_AF-A0A6J6DUY4-F1
#
_entry.id   AF-A0A6J6DUY4-F1
#
_cell.length_a   1.000
_cell.length_b   1.000
_cell.length_c   1.000
_cell.angle_alpha   90.00
_cell.angle_beta   90.00
_cell.angle_gamma   90.00
#
_symmetry.space_group_name_H-M   'P 1'
#
loop_
_entity.id
_entity.type
_entity.pdbx_description
1 polymer ?
#
loop_
_entity_poly.entity_id
_entity_poly.type
_entity_poly.pdbx_seq_one_letter_code
_entity_poly.pdbx_strand_id
1 'polypeptide(L)'
;MKRKGPSFSFDSRDLMRSKCEHCTRLAVARELPVPGLAELLAQFYEKPDNIAIRYGMKFEEKLEQDLIQSLGDQIAQPAERTMEATIELMNAGMPVIYQGVLRGGTGALEFSGRPDFLLRSDWRFEFKESGFTAKQVDGWSGGYTAWDAKLSSTAKPEYQMQVGLYVDVLKQLELAADHNHGLILGSGELAVFDADVLIAQMIEVRNPFVKAVSQISDEAPQRIEDIGTLVCDASSYCDICEYPKLCQHMRNETNHLQLVAGITRANIESLARSGVRTVKQLSEFDSATDKLSKAQIEKLSLQARLQQRMYETGTSVFEVINPEELAKLPTENPGDIFFDLEGFTFYKEPGGLEYLFGFTTVDNGEEFHYTWADNRIEEKKSFDKFMHDLLNRVQRFPEMRIYHYAAYEQVALKRLAERYQIYQTAVEELIAGEYFVDLYKVVKNSLMISQESYSIKSLENYYSFKRVSDVKEAKGSMDYYDQYLEALSEDPASAEKLKRQVIAYNQDDCASTLALSRWLRSLVNRNV
;
A
#
# COMPACT_ATOMS: atom_id res chain seq x y z
N MET A 1 7.37 8.03 18.53
CA MET A 1 7.28 8.66 19.86
C MET A 1 8.60 8.49 20.56
N LYS A 2 9.06 9.51 21.26
CA LYS A 2 10.26 9.44 22.11
C LYS A 2 10.02 10.18 23.41
N ARG A 3 10.43 9.58 24.53
CA ARG A 3 10.42 10.27 25.83
C ARG A 3 11.79 10.89 26.11
N LYS A 4 11.80 12.18 26.45
CA LYS A 4 13.01 12.94 26.83
C LYS A 4 12.79 13.51 28.22
N GLY A 5 13.19 12.75 29.25
CA GLY A 5 12.91 13.12 30.64
C GLY A 5 11.41 13.04 30.96
N PRO A 6 10.78 14.09 31.51
CA PRO A 6 9.35 14.08 31.81
C PRO A 6 8.45 14.31 30.59
N SER A 7 8.99 14.78 29.47
CA SER A 7 8.22 15.16 28.27
C SER A 7 8.34 14.13 27.14
N PHE A 8 7.33 14.13 26.27
CA PHE A 8 7.32 13.36 25.03
C PHE A 8 7.55 14.26 23.81
N SER A 9 8.17 13.70 22.79
CA SER A 9 8.24 14.27 21.45
C SER A 9 7.73 13.28 20.41
N PHE A 10 7.20 13.79 19.31
CA PHE A 10 6.63 12.99 18.21
C PHE A 10 7.22 13.40 16.85
N ASP A 11 7.20 12.48 15.88
CA ASP A 11 7.55 12.74 14.49
C ASP A 11 6.32 12.68 13.56
N SER A 12 6.51 12.93 12.26
CA SER A 12 5.41 12.90 11.29
C SER A 12 4.75 11.52 11.17
N ARG A 13 5.50 10.43 11.39
CA ARG A 13 4.97 9.06 11.33
C ARG A 13 4.09 8.74 12.51
N ASP A 14 4.42 9.25 13.70
CA ASP A 14 3.54 9.16 14.87
C ASP A 14 2.17 9.77 14.59
N LEU A 15 2.16 10.97 13.99
CA LEU A 15 0.92 11.65 13.62
C LEU A 15 0.16 10.88 12.53
N MET A 16 0.84 10.37 11.49
CA MET A 16 0.19 9.55 10.46
C MET A 16 -0.46 8.29 11.03
N ARG A 17 0.19 7.64 11.99
CA ARG A 17 -0.29 6.42 12.64
C ARG A 17 -1.35 6.67 13.71
N SER A 18 -1.56 7.92 14.12
CA SER A 18 -2.54 8.30 15.16
C SER A 18 -3.99 7.97 14.82
N LYS A 19 -4.29 7.68 13.54
CA LYS A 19 -5.58 7.13 13.09
C LYS A 19 -5.89 5.76 13.72
N CYS A 20 -4.88 5.08 14.26
CA CYS A 20 -4.99 3.79 14.94
C CYS A 20 -4.65 3.93 16.44
N GLU A 21 -5.65 3.76 17.30
CA GLU A 21 -5.48 3.84 18.76
C GLU A 21 -4.44 2.84 19.28
N HIS A 22 -4.43 1.61 18.75
CA HIS A 22 -3.42 0.60 19.07
C HIS A 22 -1.99 1.09 18.79
N CYS A 23 -1.76 1.73 17.64
CA CYS A 23 -0.43 2.25 17.28
C CYS A 23 -0.01 3.36 18.26
N THR A 24 -0.90 4.29 18.58
CA THR A 24 -0.62 5.37 19.54
C THR A 24 -0.36 4.81 20.94
N ARG A 25 -1.21 3.90 21.45
CA ARG A 25 -1.04 3.25 22.76
C ARG A 25 0.30 2.55 22.87
N LEU A 26 0.66 1.71 21.90
CA LEU A 26 1.95 1.03 21.93
C LEU A 26 3.14 1.98 21.78
N ALA A 27 3.04 3.00 20.91
CA ALA A 27 4.12 3.97 20.73
C ALA A 27 4.40 4.78 22.02
N VAL A 28 3.36 5.11 22.79
CA VAL A 28 3.51 5.78 24.10
C VAL A 28 3.99 4.80 25.15
N ALA A 29 3.34 3.64 25.29
CA ALA A 29 3.67 2.63 26.31
C ALA A 29 5.12 2.11 26.18
N ARG A 30 5.64 2.00 24.96
CA ARG A 30 7.06 1.64 24.70
C ARG A 30 8.05 2.57 25.40
N GLU A 31 7.69 3.84 25.56
CA GLU A 31 8.54 4.85 26.18
C GLU A 31 8.24 5.04 27.68
N LEU A 32 7.31 4.24 28.22
CA LEU A 32 6.99 4.12 29.65
C LEU A 32 7.68 2.88 30.25
N PRO A 33 7.94 2.83 31.56
CA PRO A 33 8.61 1.71 32.22
C PRO A 33 7.66 0.51 32.44
N VAL A 34 7.05 -0.01 31.37
CA VAL A 34 6.21 -1.22 31.43
C VAL A 34 7.09 -2.48 31.33
N PRO A 35 7.22 -3.30 32.40
CA PRO A 35 8.07 -4.49 32.37
C PRO A 35 7.63 -5.49 31.29
N GLY A 36 8.60 -6.06 30.56
CA GLY A 36 8.34 -7.10 29.55
C GLY A 36 7.85 -6.58 28.19
N LEU A 37 7.42 -5.32 28.10
CA LEU A 37 6.90 -4.76 26.84
C LEU A 37 8.01 -4.63 25.79
N ALA A 38 9.20 -4.16 26.16
CA ALA A 38 10.30 -3.99 25.22
C ALA A 38 10.73 -5.34 24.62
N GLU A 39 10.83 -6.38 25.45
CA GLU A 39 11.14 -7.74 25.04
C GLU A 39 10.06 -8.31 24.12
N LEU A 40 8.78 -8.08 24.44
CA LEU A 40 7.66 -8.49 23.61
C LEU A 40 7.71 -7.81 22.24
N LEU A 41 7.85 -6.48 22.20
CA LEU A 41 7.93 -5.72 20.94
C LEU A 41 9.11 -6.17 20.09
N ALA A 42 10.26 -6.46 20.70
CA ALA A 42 11.45 -6.93 20.00
C ALA A 42 11.26 -8.30 19.33
N GLN A 43 10.47 -9.20 19.91
CA GLN A 43 10.18 -10.53 19.32
C GLN A 43 9.41 -10.44 18.00
N PHE A 44 8.61 -9.38 17.83
CA PHE A 44 7.75 -9.19 16.66
C PHE A 44 8.18 -8.00 15.78
N TYR A 45 9.30 -7.36 16.11
CA TYR A 45 9.80 -6.24 15.33
C TYR A 45 10.41 -6.73 14.02
N GLU A 46 9.81 -6.31 12.92
CA GLU A 46 10.42 -6.41 11.61
C GLU A 46 10.78 -5.01 11.14
N LYS A 47 12.06 -4.84 10.76
CA LYS A 47 12.49 -3.58 10.16
C LYS A 47 11.68 -3.37 8.88
N PRO A 48 10.98 -2.24 8.72
CA PRO A 48 10.27 -1.94 7.48
C PRO A 48 11.27 -1.90 6.33
N ASP A 49 11.14 -2.84 5.40
CA ASP A 49 11.94 -2.91 4.18
C ASP A 49 11.03 -3.40 3.05
N ASN A 50 10.32 -2.45 2.45
CA ASN A 50 9.51 -2.72 1.26
C ASN A 50 9.99 -1.84 0.11
N ILE A 51 9.65 -2.27 -1.11
CA ILE A 51 10.08 -1.60 -2.33
C ILE A 51 9.67 -0.12 -2.39
N ALA A 52 8.50 0.25 -1.83
CA ALA A 52 8.04 1.63 -1.81
C ALA A 52 8.93 2.54 -0.95
N ILE A 53 9.41 2.05 0.21
CA ILE A 53 10.39 2.75 1.04
C ILE A 53 11.71 2.90 0.28
N ARG A 54 12.22 1.82 -0.30
CA ARG A 54 13.49 1.82 -1.04
C ARG A 54 13.48 2.83 -2.20
N TYR A 55 12.40 2.85 -3.00
CA TYR A 55 12.27 3.80 -4.10
C TYR A 55 11.94 5.22 -3.65
N GLY A 56 11.25 5.41 -2.53
CA GLY A 56 11.08 6.72 -1.90
C GLY A 56 12.43 7.35 -1.55
N MET A 57 13.30 6.57 -0.89
CA MET A 57 14.67 6.99 -0.58
C MET A 57 15.49 7.26 -1.85
N LYS A 58 15.45 6.37 -2.87
CA LYS A 58 16.13 6.61 -4.16
C LYS A 58 15.65 7.91 -4.83
N PHE A 59 14.38 8.28 -4.69
CA PHE A 59 13.82 9.53 -5.22
C PHE A 59 14.32 10.76 -4.46
N GLU A 60 14.27 10.73 -3.12
CA GLU A 60 14.83 11.78 -2.25
C GLU A 60 16.32 12.01 -2.55
N GLU A 61 17.13 10.95 -2.56
CA GLU A 61 18.56 10.99 -2.86
C GLU A 61 18.85 11.57 -4.26
N LYS A 62 18.03 11.23 -5.27
CA LYS A 62 18.18 11.78 -6.61
C LYS A 62 17.94 13.28 -6.64
N LEU A 63 16.87 13.78 -5.99
CA LEU A 63 16.60 15.21 -5.93
C LEU A 63 17.72 15.97 -5.21
N GLU A 64 18.27 15.40 -4.14
CA GLU A 64 19.44 15.96 -3.46
C GLU A 64 20.65 16.05 -4.40
N GLN A 65 20.97 14.97 -5.12
CA GLN A 65 22.09 14.95 -6.07
C GLN A 65 21.92 15.95 -7.21
N ASP A 66 20.73 16.03 -7.80
CA ASP A 66 20.40 17.00 -8.84
C ASP A 66 20.58 18.45 -8.34
N LEU A 67 20.15 18.76 -7.12
CA LEU A 67 20.33 20.07 -6.50
C LEU A 67 21.81 20.37 -6.19
N ILE A 68 22.55 19.43 -5.61
CA ILE A 68 23.99 19.58 -5.33
C ILE A 68 24.76 19.86 -6.62
N GLN A 69 24.48 19.11 -7.68
CA GLN A 69 25.14 19.28 -8.96
C GLN A 69 24.81 20.63 -9.63
N SER A 70 23.56 21.09 -9.51
CA SER A 70 23.09 22.31 -10.17
C SER A 70 23.37 23.61 -9.40
N LEU A 71 23.40 23.56 -8.07
CA LEU A 71 23.49 24.75 -7.20
C LEU A 71 24.89 24.99 -6.61
N GLY A 72 25.75 23.98 -6.56
CA GLY A 72 27.11 24.13 -6.04
C GLY A 72 27.14 24.62 -4.58
N ASP A 73 27.63 25.84 -4.36
CA ASP A 73 27.77 26.47 -3.03
C ASP A 73 26.46 27.08 -2.50
N GLN A 74 25.39 27.07 -3.30
CA GLN A 74 24.06 27.59 -2.93
C GLN A 74 23.16 26.54 -2.24
N ILE A 75 23.70 25.37 -1.93
CA ILE A 75 23.02 24.32 -1.17
C ILE A 75 23.95 23.77 -0.07
N ALA A 76 23.40 23.52 1.12
CA ALA A 76 24.15 22.90 2.20
C ALA A 76 23.27 22.02 3.09
N GLN A 77 23.89 21.04 3.73
CA GLN A 77 23.31 20.33 4.88
C GLN A 77 23.93 20.87 6.17
N PRO A 78 23.21 20.84 7.30
CA PRO A 78 23.78 21.18 8.60
C PRO A 78 25.01 20.30 8.93
N ALA A 79 26.08 20.92 9.47
CA ALA A 79 27.31 20.21 9.84
C ALA A 79 27.07 19.16 10.94
N GLU A 80 26.18 19.48 11.88
CA GLU A 80 25.64 18.56 12.86
C GLU A 80 24.14 18.36 12.63
N ARG A 81 23.62 17.17 12.92
CA ARG A 81 22.18 16.87 12.78
C ARG A 81 21.37 17.46 13.94
N THR A 82 21.44 18.78 14.10
CA THR A 82 20.82 19.56 15.17
C THR A 82 20.00 20.72 14.61
N MET A 83 19.07 21.23 15.41
CA MET A 83 18.25 22.38 15.01
C MET A 83 19.09 23.64 14.95
N GLU A 84 20.05 23.78 15.86
CA GLU A 84 20.97 24.91 15.96
C GLU A 84 21.80 25.07 14.68
N ALA A 85 22.40 23.99 14.19
CA ALA A 85 23.15 23.99 12.93
C ALA A 85 22.26 24.29 11.71
N THR A 86 20.97 23.93 11.77
CA THR A 86 19.99 24.27 10.72
C THR A 86 19.68 25.77 10.74
N ILE A 87 19.47 26.35 11.92
CA ILE A 87 19.22 27.78 12.11
C ILE A 87 20.45 28.61 11.70
N GLU A 88 21.67 28.14 11.97
CA GLU A 88 22.91 28.79 11.52
C GLU A 88 22.94 28.97 9.99
N LEU A 89 22.58 27.90 9.23
CA LEU A 89 22.48 27.98 7.77
C LEU A 89 21.36 28.94 7.32
N MET A 90 20.22 28.94 8.01
CA MET A 90 19.12 29.85 7.71
C MET A 90 19.54 31.31 7.87
N ASN A 91 20.20 31.63 8.98
CA ASN A 91 20.71 32.97 9.30
C ASN A 91 21.83 33.41 8.37
N ALA A 92 22.66 32.47 7.89
CA ALA A 92 23.63 32.72 6.85
C ALA A 92 23.01 32.96 5.46
N GLY A 93 21.68 32.77 5.33
CA GLY A 93 20.96 32.97 4.07
C GLY A 93 21.23 31.87 3.05
N MET A 94 21.54 30.65 3.47
CA MET A 94 21.77 29.53 2.55
C MET A 94 20.54 29.29 1.66
N PRO A 95 20.62 29.40 0.31
CA PRO A 95 19.43 29.31 -0.55
C PRO A 95 18.62 28.03 -0.41
N VAL A 96 19.30 26.88 -0.36
CA VAL A 96 18.67 25.57 -0.15
C VAL A 96 19.35 24.85 1.00
N ILE A 97 18.58 24.44 2.00
CA ILE A 97 19.08 23.61 3.09
C ILE A 97 18.39 22.26 2.99
N TYR A 98 19.16 21.19 2.77
CA TYR A 98 18.66 19.82 2.78
C TYR A 98 19.00 19.13 4.10
N GLN A 99 18.27 18.08 4.45
CA GLN A 99 18.56 17.27 5.65
C GLN A 99 18.51 18.07 6.97
N GLY A 100 17.84 19.23 6.96
CA GLY A 100 17.64 20.13 8.10
C GLY A 100 16.86 19.47 9.25
N VAL A 101 17.05 19.95 10.47
CA VAL A 101 16.33 19.48 11.66
C VAL A 101 15.46 20.60 12.20
N LEU A 102 14.17 20.32 12.31
CA LEU A 102 13.20 21.20 12.95
C LEU A 102 12.65 20.53 14.21
N ARG A 103 12.64 21.28 15.32
CA ARG A 103 12.12 20.83 16.61
C ARG A 103 11.32 21.95 17.26
N GLY A 104 10.17 21.63 17.85
CA GLY A 104 9.26 22.62 18.43
C GLY A 104 7.83 22.42 17.93
N GLY A 105 7.20 23.50 17.47
CA GLY A 105 5.81 23.54 17.04
C GLY A 105 4.89 24.06 18.15
N THR A 106 3.72 24.54 17.73
CA THR A 106 2.66 24.94 18.65
C THR A 106 2.03 23.69 19.28
N GLY A 107 1.73 23.70 20.58
CA GLY A 107 1.06 22.58 21.25
C GLY A 107 1.82 22.03 22.45
N ALA A 108 1.20 21.07 23.14
CA ALA A 108 1.70 20.54 24.40
C ALA A 108 2.78 19.46 24.24
N LEU A 109 2.92 18.88 23.04
CA LEU A 109 3.99 17.93 22.71
C LEU A 109 4.88 18.52 21.64
N GLU A 110 6.17 18.34 21.83
CA GLU A 110 7.18 18.84 20.92
C GLU A 110 7.25 17.95 19.67
N PHE A 111 7.17 18.56 18.49
CA PHE A 111 7.47 17.89 17.24
C PHE A 111 8.98 17.86 17.00
N SER A 112 9.48 16.79 16.39
CA SER A 112 10.84 16.69 15.87
C SER A 112 10.80 16.01 14.51
N GLY A 113 11.31 16.67 13.48
CA GLY A 113 11.33 16.13 12.13
C GLY A 113 12.36 16.80 11.24
N ARG A 114 12.41 16.33 10.00
CA ARG A 114 13.41 16.76 9.02
C ARG A 114 12.70 17.01 7.70
N PRO A 115 12.43 18.27 7.31
CA PRO A 115 12.01 18.54 5.95
C PRO A 115 13.10 18.06 4.99
N ASP A 116 12.70 17.48 3.86
CA ASP A 116 13.68 17.12 2.83
C ASP A 116 14.43 18.37 2.36
N PHE A 117 13.71 19.47 2.17
CA PHE A 117 14.30 20.77 1.82
C PHE A 117 13.65 21.96 2.53
N LEU A 118 14.48 22.92 2.86
CA LEU A 118 14.11 24.28 3.25
C LEU A 118 14.60 25.22 2.15
N LEU A 119 13.69 26.01 1.60
CA LEU A 119 13.95 26.88 0.46
C LEU A 119 13.78 28.34 0.86
N ARG A 120 14.83 29.14 0.66
CA ARG A 120 14.82 30.57 0.97
C ARG A 120 13.75 31.30 0.16
N SER A 121 13.10 32.29 0.75
CA SER A 121 11.87 32.91 0.22
C SER A 121 11.95 33.46 -1.21
N ASP A 122 13.12 33.85 -1.68
CA ASP A 122 13.36 34.38 -3.02
C ASP A 122 13.72 33.33 -4.08
N TRP A 123 13.69 32.04 -3.71
CA TRP A 123 14.01 30.92 -4.61
C TRP A 123 12.78 30.08 -4.96
N ARG A 124 12.80 29.45 -6.13
CA ARG A 124 11.77 28.49 -6.58
C ARG A 124 12.44 27.23 -7.12
N PHE A 125 11.90 26.08 -6.74
CA PHE A 125 12.23 24.81 -7.38
C PHE A 125 11.67 24.77 -8.80
N GLU A 126 12.36 24.06 -9.70
CA GLU A 126 11.89 23.78 -11.05
C GLU A 126 12.50 22.47 -11.57
N PHE A 127 11.73 21.76 -12.40
CA PHE A 127 12.23 20.61 -13.16
C PHE A 127 12.66 21.09 -14.55
N LYS A 128 13.92 20.82 -14.93
CA LYS A 128 14.47 21.04 -16.27
C LYS A 128 14.77 19.71 -16.95
N GLU A 129 15.06 19.76 -18.25
CA GLU A 129 15.59 18.60 -18.99
C GLU A 129 16.87 18.03 -18.34
N SER A 130 17.68 18.89 -17.71
CA SER A 130 18.91 18.53 -17.02
C SER A 130 18.71 17.98 -15.60
N GLY A 131 17.46 17.92 -15.09
CA GLY A 131 17.16 17.45 -13.73
C GLY A 131 16.46 18.49 -12.86
N PHE A 132 16.33 18.17 -11.57
CA PHE A 132 15.72 19.03 -10.58
C PHE A 132 16.68 20.15 -10.12
N THR A 133 16.20 21.38 -10.03
CA THR A 133 17.04 22.52 -9.63
C THR A 133 16.22 23.59 -8.91
N ALA A 134 16.89 24.66 -8.49
CA ALA A 134 16.25 25.86 -7.98
C ALA A 134 16.86 27.11 -8.63
N LYS A 135 16.09 28.19 -8.67
CA LYS A 135 16.60 29.50 -9.11
C LYS A 135 16.08 30.62 -8.24
N GLN A 136 16.89 31.66 -8.08
CA GLN A 136 16.44 32.92 -7.51
C GLN A 136 15.51 33.62 -8.49
N VAL A 137 14.34 34.06 -8.02
CA VAL A 137 13.33 34.74 -8.84
C VAL A 137 12.96 36.12 -8.32
N ASP A 138 13.22 36.39 -7.04
CA ASP A 138 12.84 37.63 -6.35
C ASP A 138 14.03 38.18 -5.52
N GLY A 139 13.81 39.29 -4.82
CA GLY A 139 14.71 39.75 -3.76
C GLY A 139 14.36 39.09 -2.43
N TRP A 140 15.37 38.78 -1.60
CA TRP A 140 15.16 38.09 -0.33
C TRP A 140 14.39 38.96 0.67
N SER A 141 13.20 38.51 1.04
CA SER A 141 12.31 39.15 2.02
C SER A 141 12.43 38.54 3.44
N GLY A 142 13.35 37.60 3.63
CA GLY A 142 13.50 36.83 4.86
C GLY A 142 12.70 35.52 4.85
N GLY A 143 13.08 34.59 5.74
CA GLY A 143 12.38 33.34 5.97
C GLY A 143 12.60 32.23 4.93
N TYR A 144 12.08 31.05 5.27
CA TYR A 144 12.16 29.81 4.50
C TYR A 144 10.79 29.15 4.33
N THR A 145 10.62 28.47 3.20
CA THR A 145 9.51 27.55 2.93
C THR A 145 9.98 26.11 3.15
N ALA A 146 9.06 25.23 3.53
CA ALA A 146 9.33 23.83 3.83
C ALA A 146 8.80 22.94 2.71
N TRP A 147 9.61 21.97 2.30
CA TRP A 147 9.33 21.08 1.19
C TRP A 147 9.68 19.64 1.53
N ASP A 148 8.80 18.73 1.12
CA ASP A 148 8.99 17.29 1.27
C ASP A 148 8.86 16.61 -0.10
N ALA A 149 9.77 15.72 -0.41
CA ALA A 149 9.74 14.88 -1.58
C ALA A 149 8.83 13.67 -1.34
N LYS A 150 8.00 13.36 -2.35
CA LYS A 150 7.09 12.22 -2.34
C LYS A 150 7.07 11.57 -3.71
N LEU A 151 7.48 10.32 -3.78
CA LEU A 151 7.44 9.54 -5.02
C LEU A 151 6.02 9.38 -5.60
N SER A 152 4.99 9.54 -4.77
CA SER A 152 3.59 9.62 -5.21
C SER A 152 3.40 10.68 -6.29
N SER A 153 2.58 10.39 -7.30
CA SER A 153 2.13 11.38 -8.29
C SER A 153 1.04 12.31 -7.76
N THR A 154 0.54 12.08 -6.55
CA THR A 154 -0.54 12.87 -5.93
C THR A 154 -0.11 13.44 -4.58
N ALA A 155 -0.51 14.69 -4.33
CA ALA A 155 -0.33 15.38 -3.07
C ALA A 155 -1.35 14.94 -2.02
N LYS A 156 -1.13 13.76 -1.44
CA LYS A 156 -2.04 13.18 -0.44
C LYS A 156 -2.15 14.08 0.81
N PRO A 157 -3.32 14.11 1.47
CA PRO A 157 -3.49 14.87 2.70
C PRO A 157 -2.43 14.54 3.76
N GLU A 158 -2.04 13.27 3.94
CA GLU A 158 -1.03 12.92 4.96
C GLU A 158 0.32 13.62 4.74
N TYR A 159 0.72 13.84 3.48
CA TYR A 159 1.96 14.55 3.16
C TYR A 159 1.85 16.04 3.44
N GLN A 160 0.69 16.65 3.19
CA GLN A 160 0.40 18.04 3.55
C GLN A 160 0.49 18.25 5.07
N MET A 161 -0.02 17.30 5.85
CA MET A 161 0.06 17.33 7.32
C MET A 161 1.51 17.35 7.83
N GLN A 162 2.39 16.58 7.18
CA GLN A 162 3.82 16.57 7.48
C GLN A 162 4.46 17.93 7.19
N VAL A 163 4.16 18.55 6.06
CA VAL A 163 4.63 19.91 5.74
C VAL A 163 4.07 20.92 6.75
N GLY A 164 2.80 20.81 7.12
CA GLY A 164 2.16 21.65 8.13
C GLY A 164 2.87 21.63 9.49
N LEU A 165 3.41 20.49 9.92
CA LEU A 165 4.24 20.40 11.13
C LEU A 165 5.53 21.22 11.00
N TYR A 166 6.19 21.19 9.83
CA TYR A 166 7.38 22.02 9.59
C TYR A 166 7.05 23.51 9.56
N VAL A 167 5.96 23.90 8.89
CA VAL A 167 5.51 25.29 8.83
C VAL A 167 5.21 25.84 10.22
N ASP A 168 4.55 25.05 11.06
CA ASP A 168 4.22 25.41 12.44
C ASP A 168 5.49 25.67 13.29
N VAL A 169 6.53 24.83 13.15
CA VAL A 169 7.84 25.09 13.79
C VAL A 169 8.48 26.37 13.24
N LEU A 170 8.52 26.54 11.92
CA LEU A 170 9.12 27.72 11.29
C LEU A 170 8.43 29.02 11.73
N LYS A 171 7.10 29.02 11.84
CA LYS A 171 6.34 30.19 12.33
C LYS A 171 6.66 30.47 13.79
N GLN A 172 6.74 29.45 14.65
CA GLN A 172 7.13 29.64 16.05
C GLN A 172 8.54 30.22 16.20
N LEU A 173 9.46 29.86 15.30
CA LEU A 173 10.83 30.37 15.28
C LEU A 173 10.96 31.74 14.59
N GLU A 174 9.88 32.32 14.06
CA GLU A 174 9.90 33.54 13.24
C GLU A 174 10.79 33.41 11.98
N LEU A 175 10.95 32.18 11.47
CA LEU A 175 11.77 31.85 10.29
C LEU A 175 10.94 31.38 9.09
N ALA A 176 9.61 31.39 9.19
CA ALA A 176 8.73 31.09 8.07
C ALA A 176 8.70 32.25 7.06
N ALA A 177 8.77 31.93 5.77
CA ALA A 177 8.51 32.87 4.69
C ALA A 177 7.00 33.12 4.51
N ASP A 178 6.62 34.32 4.06
CA ASP A 178 5.25 34.62 3.62
C ASP A 178 5.00 34.13 2.17
N HIS A 179 5.19 32.83 1.96
CA HIS A 179 5.07 32.15 0.68
C HIS A 179 4.49 30.74 0.85
N ASN A 180 4.09 30.14 -0.26
CA ASN A 180 3.58 28.77 -0.25
C ASN A 180 4.69 27.76 0.08
N HIS A 181 4.33 26.78 0.89
CA HIS A 181 5.12 25.58 1.17
C HIS A 181 4.67 24.47 0.23
N GLY A 182 5.36 23.32 0.17
CA GLY A 182 4.98 22.36 -0.86
C GLY A 182 5.51 20.95 -0.77
N LEU A 183 5.13 20.18 -1.78
CA LEU A 183 5.57 18.82 -2.01
C LEU A 183 6.21 18.73 -3.39
N ILE A 184 7.30 17.99 -3.49
CA ILE A 184 7.97 17.64 -4.74
C ILE A 184 7.50 16.24 -5.12
N LEU A 185 6.63 16.12 -6.12
CA LEU A 185 5.97 14.86 -6.48
C LEU A 185 6.78 14.06 -7.51
N GLY A 186 6.65 12.73 -7.48
CA GLY A 186 7.28 11.83 -8.44
C GLY A 186 6.79 12.00 -9.89
N SER A 187 5.69 12.75 -10.09
CA SER A 187 5.22 13.19 -11.40
C SER A 187 6.04 14.33 -12.01
N GLY A 188 6.93 14.97 -11.22
CA GLY A 188 7.59 16.23 -11.57
C GLY A 188 6.74 17.47 -11.27
N GLU A 189 5.56 17.29 -10.67
CA GLU A 189 4.71 18.40 -10.22
C GLU A 189 5.20 18.96 -8.87
N LEU A 190 5.18 20.29 -8.75
CA LEU A 190 5.39 21.00 -7.49
C LEU A 190 4.03 21.41 -6.92
N ALA A 191 3.53 20.64 -5.96
CA ALA A 191 2.26 20.94 -5.32
C ALA A 191 2.48 21.95 -4.20
N VAL A 192 1.85 23.12 -4.30
CA VAL A 192 2.04 24.26 -3.38
C VAL A 192 0.81 24.53 -2.55
N PHE A 193 1.02 24.92 -1.30
CA PHE A 193 -0.03 25.13 -0.30
C PHE A 193 0.23 26.36 0.55
N ASP A 194 -0.85 27.05 0.89
CA ASP A 194 -0.82 28.15 1.83
C ASP A 194 -0.48 27.66 3.25
N ALA A 195 0.33 28.45 3.97
CA ALA A 195 0.83 28.11 5.29
C ALA A 195 -0.28 27.97 6.34
N ASP A 196 -1.29 28.85 6.32
CA ASP A 196 -2.40 28.82 7.29
C ASP A 196 -3.32 27.63 7.03
N VAL A 197 -3.56 27.30 5.76
CA VAL A 197 -4.34 26.11 5.38
C VAL A 197 -3.66 24.84 5.88
N LEU A 198 -2.35 24.69 5.65
CA LEU A 198 -1.60 23.53 6.11
C LEU A 198 -1.65 23.38 7.63
N ILE A 199 -1.44 24.47 8.37
CA ILE A 199 -1.47 24.46 9.84
C ILE A 199 -2.87 24.14 10.35
N ALA A 200 -3.92 24.77 9.79
CA ALA A 200 -5.30 24.53 10.21
C ALA A 200 -5.68 23.05 10.06
N GLN A 201 -5.37 22.44 8.91
CA GLN A 201 -5.60 21.01 8.70
C GLN A 201 -4.77 20.15 9.65
N MET A 202 -3.48 20.50 9.83
CA MET A 202 -2.56 19.79 10.72
C MET A 202 -3.05 19.72 12.16
N ILE A 203 -3.55 20.85 12.68
CA ILE A 203 -4.07 20.99 14.05
C ILE A 203 -5.25 20.05 14.33
N GLU A 204 -6.15 19.86 13.36
CA GLU A 204 -7.34 18.99 13.51
C GLU A 204 -6.97 17.53 13.79
N VAL A 205 -5.79 17.07 13.33
CA VAL A 205 -5.30 15.71 13.62
C VAL A 205 -4.34 15.70 14.80
N ARG A 206 -3.48 16.71 14.92
CA ARG A 206 -2.49 16.82 16.01
C ARG A 206 -3.16 16.91 17.37
N ASN A 207 -4.18 17.74 17.53
CA ASN A 207 -4.78 17.99 18.85
C ASN A 207 -5.44 16.74 19.46
N PRO A 208 -6.26 15.96 18.72
CA PRO A 208 -6.74 14.66 19.20
C PRO A 208 -5.62 13.68 19.54
N PHE A 209 -4.57 13.62 18.72
CA PHE A 209 -3.40 12.77 18.97
C PHE A 209 -2.66 13.16 20.26
N VAL A 210 -2.36 14.45 20.46
CA VAL A 210 -1.72 14.97 21.67
C VAL A 210 -2.54 14.65 22.92
N LYS A 211 -3.87 14.81 22.83
CA LYS A 211 -4.78 14.46 23.92
C LYS A 211 -4.72 12.97 24.24
N ALA A 212 -4.73 12.10 23.23
CA ALA A 212 -4.61 10.66 23.42
C ALA A 212 -3.28 10.29 24.09
N VAL A 213 -2.16 10.88 23.66
CA VAL A 213 -0.85 10.65 24.29
C VAL A 213 -0.86 11.06 25.76
N SER A 214 -1.43 12.22 26.11
CA SER A 214 -1.56 12.64 27.51
C SER A 214 -2.37 11.64 28.32
N GLN A 215 -3.53 11.22 27.81
CA GLN A 215 -4.40 10.25 28.49
C GLN A 215 -3.69 8.93 28.77
N ILE A 216 -2.98 8.37 27.78
CA ILE A 216 -2.23 7.11 27.94
C ILE A 216 -1.07 7.28 28.93
N SER A 217 -0.40 8.44 28.91
CA SER A 217 0.66 8.75 29.88
C SER A 217 0.11 8.86 31.30
N ASP A 218 -1.07 9.48 31.47
CA ASP A 218 -1.74 9.67 32.76
C ASP A 218 -2.31 8.35 33.33
N GLU A 219 -2.71 7.41 32.47
CA GLU A 219 -3.08 6.03 32.85
C GLU A 219 -1.90 5.30 33.54
N ALA A 220 -0.66 5.68 33.22
CA ALA A 220 0.57 5.15 33.79
C ALA A 220 0.60 3.60 33.87
N PRO A 221 0.41 2.88 32.75
CA PRO A 221 0.34 1.42 32.73
C PRO A 221 1.57 0.80 33.40
N GLN A 222 1.36 -0.19 34.26
CA GLN A 222 2.43 -0.88 35.00
C GLN A 222 2.65 -2.31 34.52
N ARG A 223 1.72 -2.85 33.74
CA ARG A 223 1.77 -4.19 33.15
C ARG A 223 1.29 -4.13 31.71
N ILE A 224 1.60 -5.17 30.93
CA ILE A 224 1.20 -5.27 29.52
C ILE A 224 -0.33 -5.26 29.39
N GLU A 225 -1.04 -5.88 30.34
CA GLU A 225 -2.51 -5.93 30.32
C GLU A 225 -3.15 -4.55 30.54
N ASP A 226 -2.43 -3.63 31.20
CA ASP A 226 -2.91 -2.27 31.46
C ASP A 226 -2.87 -1.39 30.19
N ILE A 227 -2.10 -1.79 29.16
CA ILE A 227 -2.02 -1.08 27.87
C ILE A 227 -3.33 -1.24 27.08
N GLY A 228 -4.07 -2.32 27.33
CA GLY A 228 -5.28 -2.69 26.61
C GLY A 228 -5.02 -3.68 25.48
N THR A 229 -5.85 -3.63 24.44
CA THR A 229 -5.78 -4.59 23.32
C THR A 229 -4.50 -4.41 22.50
N LEU A 230 -3.81 -5.53 22.24
CA LEU A 230 -2.63 -5.59 21.36
C LEU A 230 -2.99 -5.89 19.90
N VAL A 231 -4.23 -5.59 19.51
CA VAL A 231 -4.77 -5.79 18.16
C VAL A 231 -5.33 -4.47 17.63
N CYS A 232 -5.01 -4.11 16.39
CA CYS A 232 -5.72 -3.05 15.68
C CYS A 232 -7.15 -3.47 15.34
N ASP A 233 -8.15 -2.66 15.68
CA ASP A 233 -9.57 -2.91 15.32
C ASP A 233 -9.90 -2.68 13.84
N ALA A 234 -8.91 -2.31 13.03
CA ALA A 234 -9.00 -2.29 11.58
C ALA A 234 -7.66 -2.73 10.98
N SER A 235 -7.68 -3.81 10.18
CA SER A 235 -6.49 -4.32 9.48
C SER A 235 -5.91 -3.36 8.45
N SER A 236 -6.70 -2.43 7.90
CA SER A 236 -6.21 -1.41 6.97
C SER A 236 -5.16 -0.46 7.58
N TYR A 237 -5.09 -0.35 8.91
CA TYR A 237 -4.01 0.40 9.57
C TYR A 237 -2.73 -0.40 9.71
N CYS A 238 -2.75 -1.73 9.53
CA CYS A 238 -1.56 -2.57 9.66
C CYS A 238 -0.50 -2.24 8.61
N ASP A 239 -0.88 -1.74 7.43
CA ASP A 239 0.04 -1.35 6.36
C ASP A 239 0.99 -0.21 6.78
N ILE A 240 0.56 0.63 7.73
CA ILE A 240 1.35 1.73 8.28
C ILE A 240 1.77 1.50 9.74
N CYS A 241 1.37 0.38 10.35
CA CYS A 241 1.64 0.04 11.75
C CYS A 241 3.12 -0.30 11.97
N GLU A 242 3.67 0.02 13.14
CA GLU A 242 5.02 -0.46 13.55
C GLU A 242 5.02 -1.91 14.03
N TYR A 243 3.85 -2.46 14.35
CA TYR A 243 3.69 -3.74 15.04
C TYR A 243 2.75 -4.73 14.32
N PRO A 244 2.81 -4.87 12.98
CA PRO A 244 1.86 -5.70 12.24
C PRO A 244 1.95 -7.19 12.62
N LYS A 245 3.16 -7.70 12.89
CA LYS A 245 3.37 -9.11 13.31
C LYS A 245 2.86 -9.39 14.72
N LEU A 246 3.07 -8.46 15.66
CA LEU A 246 2.47 -8.57 17.00
C LEU A 246 0.95 -8.57 16.90
N CYS A 247 0.37 -7.63 16.14
CA CYS A 247 -1.06 -7.61 15.85
C CYS A 247 -1.56 -8.95 15.33
N GLN A 248 -0.90 -9.53 14.31
CA GLN A 248 -1.32 -10.79 13.72
C GLN A 248 -1.21 -11.95 14.71
N HIS A 249 -0.10 -12.03 15.46
CA HIS A 249 0.07 -13.02 16.51
C HIS A 249 -1.05 -12.93 17.55
N MET A 250 -1.31 -11.73 18.07
CA MET A 250 -2.33 -11.50 19.08
C MET A 250 -3.74 -11.79 18.57
N ARG A 251 -4.05 -11.49 17.30
CA ARG A 251 -5.33 -11.88 16.69
C ARG A 251 -5.53 -13.39 16.75
N ASN A 252 -4.51 -14.15 16.38
CA ASN A 252 -4.55 -15.62 16.38
C ASN A 252 -4.70 -16.14 17.82
N GLU A 253 -3.84 -15.70 18.74
CA GLU A 253 -3.83 -16.14 20.14
C GLU A 253 -5.17 -15.87 20.83
N THR A 254 -5.76 -14.70 20.62
CA THR A 254 -7.03 -14.32 21.27
C THR A 254 -8.26 -14.72 20.47
N ASN A 255 -8.11 -15.42 19.34
CA ASN A 255 -9.19 -15.73 18.40
C ASN A 255 -10.02 -14.47 18.06
N HIS A 256 -9.35 -13.36 17.80
CA HIS A 256 -9.95 -12.03 17.71
C HIS A 256 -10.90 -11.90 16.51
N LEU A 257 -11.96 -11.10 16.66
CA LEU A 257 -12.94 -10.88 15.59
C LEU A 257 -12.34 -10.32 14.29
N GLN A 258 -11.21 -9.61 14.33
CA GLN A 258 -10.50 -9.12 13.12
C GLN A 258 -10.08 -10.23 12.16
N LEU A 259 -10.00 -11.48 12.61
CA LEU A 259 -9.75 -12.62 11.73
C LEU A 259 -10.92 -12.89 10.79
N VAL A 260 -12.14 -12.46 11.14
CA VAL A 260 -13.34 -12.73 10.34
C VAL A 260 -13.27 -12.00 9.00
N ALA A 261 -13.29 -12.74 7.89
CA ALA A 261 -13.12 -12.16 6.57
C ALA A 261 -14.21 -11.10 6.28
N GLY A 262 -13.78 -9.91 5.87
CA GLY A 262 -14.69 -8.80 5.54
C GLY A 262 -15.35 -8.11 6.75
N ILE A 263 -14.95 -8.43 7.98
CA ILE A 263 -15.45 -7.72 9.16
C ILE A 263 -14.90 -6.29 9.20
N THR A 264 -15.73 -5.35 9.66
CA THR A 264 -15.32 -3.95 9.84
C THR A 264 -15.14 -3.62 11.31
N ARG A 265 -14.40 -2.54 11.61
CA ARG A 265 -14.30 -1.97 12.96
C ARG A 265 -15.68 -1.75 13.60
N ALA A 266 -16.63 -1.20 12.84
CA ALA A 266 -17.98 -0.94 13.32
C ALA A 266 -18.73 -2.23 13.70
N ASN A 267 -18.51 -3.33 12.94
CA ASN A 267 -19.05 -4.65 13.29
C ASN A 267 -18.46 -5.14 14.61
N ILE A 268 -17.13 -5.06 14.78
CA ILE A 268 -16.43 -5.49 16.00
C ILE A 268 -16.95 -4.74 17.22
N GLU A 269 -17.03 -3.42 17.14
CA GLU A 269 -17.53 -2.58 18.24
C GLU A 269 -18.98 -2.92 18.62
N SER A 270 -19.83 -3.18 17.62
CA SER A 270 -21.23 -3.58 17.82
C SER A 270 -21.36 -4.97 18.46
N LEU A 271 -20.62 -5.95 17.95
CA LEU A 271 -20.55 -7.31 18.50
C LEU A 271 -20.02 -7.31 19.94
N ALA A 272 -19.00 -6.51 20.23
CA ALA A 272 -18.42 -6.39 21.56
C ALA A 272 -19.42 -5.83 22.59
N ARG A 273 -20.28 -4.87 22.19
CA ARG A 273 -21.38 -4.36 23.04
C ARG A 273 -22.44 -5.44 23.32
N SER A 274 -22.60 -6.39 22.41
CA SER A 274 -23.44 -7.59 22.58
C SER A 274 -22.73 -8.75 23.28
N GLY A 275 -21.50 -8.56 23.76
CA GLY A 275 -20.73 -9.58 24.49
C GLY A 275 -19.94 -10.55 23.61
N VAL A 276 -19.97 -10.40 22.29
CA VAL A 276 -19.25 -11.22 21.32
C VAL A 276 -17.89 -10.59 21.03
N ARG A 277 -16.79 -11.28 21.38
CA ARG A 277 -15.42 -10.76 21.27
C ARG A 277 -14.46 -11.66 20.49
N THR A 278 -14.88 -12.87 20.15
CA THR A 278 -14.03 -13.87 19.48
C THR A 278 -14.73 -14.46 18.25
N VAL A 279 -13.95 -14.99 17.30
CA VAL A 279 -14.47 -15.72 16.12
C VAL A 279 -15.37 -16.87 16.58
N LYS A 280 -14.93 -17.63 17.59
CA LYS A 280 -15.70 -18.74 18.16
C LYS A 280 -17.05 -18.28 18.69
N GLN A 281 -17.09 -17.22 19.50
CA GLN A 281 -18.35 -16.66 20.00
C GLN A 281 -19.27 -16.20 18.86
N LEU A 282 -18.72 -15.57 17.83
CA LEU A 282 -19.50 -15.14 16.67
C LEU A 282 -20.05 -16.33 15.87
N SER A 283 -19.32 -17.45 15.78
CA SER A 283 -19.77 -18.64 15.03
C SER A 283 -21.07 -19.27 15.57
N GLU A 284 -21.37 -19.00 16.84
CA GLU A 284 -22.53 -19.49 17.60
C GLU A 284 -23.59 -18.40 17.82
N PHE A 285 -23.33 -17.15 17.40
CA PHE A 285 -24.20 -16.01 17.66
C PHE A 285 -25.31 -15.90 16.58
N ASP A 286 -26.54 -15.58 16.99
CA ASP A 286 -27.71 -15.58 16.10
C ASP A 286 -28.66 -14.37 16.28
N SER A 287 -28.28 -13.44 17.15
CA SER A 287 -29.12 -12.34 17.61
C SER A 287 -28.70 -11.02 16.97
N ALA A 288 -29.67 -10.16 16.65
CA ALA A 288 -29.36 -8.81 16.15
C ALA A 288 -28.62 -7.97 17.21
N THR A 289 -27.87 -6.96 16.77
CA THR A 289 -27.18 -6.02 17.65
C THR A 289 -27.78 -4.61 17.51
N ASP A 290 -27.16 -3.63 18.18
CA ASP A 290 -27.53 -2.22 18.05
C ASP A 290 -27.32 -1.65 16.64
N LYS A 291 -26.42 -2.22 15.84
CA LYS A 291 -26.07 -1.74 14.49
C LYS A 291 -26.20 -2.80 13.39
N LEU A 292 -26.36 -4.08 13.72
CA LEU A 292 -26.41 -5.18 12.77
C LEU A 292 -27.76 -5.89 12.84
N SER A 293 -28.41 -5.99 11.68
CA SER A 293 -29.62 -6.78 11.53
C SER A 293 -29.34 -8.27 11.70
N LYS A 294 -30.39 -9.06 11.94
CA LYS A 294 -30.28 -10.52 12.05
C LYS A 294 -29.63 -11.15 10.81
N ALA A 295 -30.00 -10.70 9.60
CA ALA A 295 -29.42 -11.19 8.36
C ALA A 295 -27.92 -10.87 8.23
N GLN A 296 -27.47 -9.70 8.71
CA GLN A 296 -26.04 -9.37 8.75
C GLN A 296 -25.28 -10.26 9.73
N ILE A 297 -25.88 -10.56 10.89
CA ILE A 297 -25.31 -11.47 11.88
C ILE A 297 -25.25 -12.90 11.35
N GLU A 298 -26.30 -13.40 10.71
CA GLU A 298 -26.30 -14.74 10.09
C GLU A 298 -25.14 -14.89 9.11
N LYS A 299 -24.89 -13.88 8.26
CA LYS A 299 -23.76 -13.88 7.31
C LYS A 299 -22.40 -13.87 8.03
N LEU A 300 -22.21 -13.01 9.03
CA LEU A 300 -20.96 -12.92 9.79
C LEU A 300 -20.69 -14.19 10.62
N SER A 301 -21.73 -14.78 11.16
CA SER A 301 -21.65 -16.00 11.97
C SER A 301 -21.35 -17.22 11.11
N LEU A 302 -21.89 -17.28 9.89
CA LEU A 302 -21.51 -18.27 8.90
C LEU A 302 -20.02 -18.17 8.54
N GLN A 303 -19.54 -16.96 8.23
CA GLN A 303 -18.13 -16.71 7.92
C GLN A 303 -17.22 -17.13 9.09
N ALA A 304 -17.58 -16.73 10.31
CA ALA A 304 -16.86 -17.10 11.52
C ALA A 304 -16.86 -18.62 11.76
N ARG A 305 -17.97 -19.31 11.47
CA ARG A 305 -18.08 -20.77 11.61
C ARG A 305 -17.17 -21.52 10.66
N LEU A 306 -17.11 -21.10 9.39
CA LEU A 306 -16.21 -21.71 8.41
C LEU A 306 -14.74 -21.53 8.83
N GLN A 307 -14.36 -20.32 9.25
CA GLN A 307 -12.99 -20.02 9.70
C GLN A 307 -12.64 -20.77 11.00
N GLN A 308 -13.54 -20.78 11.98
CA GLN A 308 -13.35 -21.51 13.24
C GLN A 308 -13.15 -23.00 12.98
N ARG A 309 -13.92 -23.60 12.07
CA ARG A 309 -13.74 -25.01 11.67
C ARG A 309 -12.36 -25.26 11.05
N MET A 310 -11.86 -24.35 10.21
CA MET A 310 -10.50 -24.46 9.67
C MET A 310 -9.46 -24.37 10.79
N TYR A 311 -9.60 -23.45 11.74
CA TYR A 311 -8.68 -23.33 12.88
C TYR A 311 -8.66 -24.61 13.75
N GLU A 312 -9.80 -25.28 13.91
CA GLU A 312 -9.90 -26.50 14.71
C GLU A 312 -9.43 -27.77 13.99
N THR A 313 -9.61 -27.83 12.67
CA THR A 313 -9.38 -29.06 11.88
C THR A 313 -8.18 -29.01 10.94
N GLY A 314 -7.63 -27.81 10.71
CA GLY A 314 -6.63 -27.55 9.66
C GLY A 314 -7.16 -27.72 8.23
N THR A 315 -8.46 -28.00 8.04
CA THR A 315 -9.04 -28.29 6.72
C THR A 315 -9.74 -27.07 6.16
N SER A 316 -9.40 -26.68 4.93
CA SER A 316 -10.10 -25.61 4.21
C SER A 316 -11.52 -26.06 3.83
N VAL A 317 -12.54 -25.30 4.25
CA VAL A 317 -13.96 -25.54 3.95
C VAL A 317 -14.63 -24.30 3.34
N PHE A 318 -15.68 -24.51 2.56
CA PHE A 318 -16.44 -23.44 1.88
C PHE A 318 -17.91 -23.81 1.80
N GLU A 319 -18.75 -22.82 1.50
CA GLU A 319 -20.17 -22.98 1.17
C GLU A 319 -20.54 -22.17 -0.07
N VAL A 320 -21.44 -22.71 -0.90
CA VAL A 320 -22.04 -21.95 -2.02
C VAL A 320 -23.21 -21.12 -1.49
N ILE A 321 -22.96 -19.83 -1.24
CA ILE A 321 -23.95 -18.91 -0.67
C ILE A 321 -24.86 -18.27 -1.73
N ASN A 322 -24.48 -18.31 -3.01
CA ASN A 322 -25.30 -17.81 -4.11
C ASN A 322 -25.10 -18.65 -5.39
N PRO A 323 -25.85 -19.76 -5.54
CA PRO A 323 -25.78 -20.63 -6.71
C PRO A 323 -26.15 -19.93 -8.02
N GLU A 324 -27.04 -18.93 -7.98
CA GLU A 324 -27.47 -18.20 -9.18
C GLU A 324 -26.33 -17.34 -9.76
N GLU A 325 -25.55 -16.66 -8.92
CA GLU A 325 -24.37 -15.91 -9.37
C GLU A 325 -23.29 -16.85 -9.93
N LEU A 326 -23.10 -18.03 -9.31
CA LEU A 326 -22.16 -19.02 -9.81
C LEU A 326 -22.57 -19.56 -11.19
N ALA A 327 -23.88 -19.76 -11.40
CA ALA A 327 -24.43 -20.24 -12.67
C ALA A 327 -24.29 -19.24 -13.83
N LYS A 328 -23.99 -17.97 -13.56
CA LYS A 328 -23.67 -16.97 -14.58
C LYS A 328 -22.27 -17.15 -15.18
N LEU A 329 -21.40 -17.95 -14.55
CA LEU A 329 -20.07 -18.24 -15.07
C LEU A 329 -20.20 -18.92 -16.45
N PRO A 330 -19.59 -18.36 -17.52
CA PRO A 330 -19.71 -18.95 -18.85
C PRO A 330 -19.16 -20.38 -18.91
N THR A 331 -19.78 -21.21 -19.78
CA THR A 331 -19.25 -22.53 -20.11
C THR A 331 -17.86 -22.42 -20.73
N GLU A 332 -17.00 -23.41 -20.48
CA GLU A 332 -15.65 -23.43 -21.06
C GLU A 332 -15.72 -23.43 -22.59
N ASN A 333 -15.04 -22.48 -23.22
CA ASN A 333 -14.92 -22.35 -24.66
C ASN A 333 -13.47 -22.67 -25.09
N PRO A 334 -13.24 -23.37 -26.21
CA PRO A 334 -11.88 -23.61 -26.71
C PRO A 334 -11.07 -22.31 -26.90
N GLY A 335 -11.74 -21.21 -27.23
CA GLY A 335 -11.15 -19.89 -27.38
C GLY A 335 -10.78 -19.19 -26.08
N ASP A 336 -11.16 -19.71 -24.92
CA ASP A 336 -10.89 -19.07 -23.63
C ASP A 336 -9.40 -18.83 -23.39
N ILE A 337 -9.09 -17.72 -22.72
CA ILE A 337 -7.73 -17.42 -22.23
C ILE A 337 -7.74 -17.01 -20.76
N PHE A 338 -6.65 -17.30 -20.07
CA PHE A 338 -6.46 -17.00 -18.65
C PHE A 338 -5.27 -16.06 -18.55
N PHE A 339 -5.54 -14.81 -18.20
CA PHE A 339 -4.64 -13.67 -18.45
C PHE A 339 -4.18 -13.06 -17.13
N ASP A 340 -2.88 -12.76 -17.06
CA ASP A 340 -2.23 -12.09 -15.94
C ASP A 340 -1.14 -11.12 -16.44
N LEU A 341 -1.04 -9.97 -15.78
CA LEU A 341 -0.06 -8.93 -16.08
C LEU A 341 0.86 -8.69 -14.90
N GLU A 342 2.14 -8.53 -15.18
CA GLU A 342 3.09 -8.02 -14.19
C GLU A 342 3.54 -6.60 -14.56
N GLY A 343 3.37 -5.70 -13.58
CA GLY A 343 3.70 -4.30 -13.71
C GLY A 343 4.68 -3.82 -12.64
N PHE A 344 5.43 -2.78 -12.98
CA PHE A 344 6.39 -2.14 -12.10
C PHE A 344 6.11 -0.65 -11.94
N THR A 345 5.50 -0.28 -10.82
CA THR A 345 5.05 1.11 -10.58
C THR A 345 6.20 2.10 -10.48
N PHE A 346 7.38 1.67 -10.00
CA PHE A 346 8.54 2.52 -9.76
C PHE A 346 9.49 2.65 -10.95
N TYR A 347 8.99 2.35 -12.16
CA TYR A 347 9.77 2.54 -13.37
C TYR A 347 10.16 4.01 -13.55
N LYS A 348 11.35 4.26 -14.10
CA LYS A 348 11.97 5.60 -14.23
C LYS A 348 11.10 6.64 -14.93
N GLU A 349 10.16 6.22 -15.77
CA GLU A 349 9.22 7.09 -16.48
C GLU A 349 7.83 7.01 -15.85
N PRO A 350 7.11 8.15 -15.70
CA PRO A 350 5.82 8.20 -15.01
C PRO A 350 4.78 7.16 -15.47
N GLY A 351 4.08 6.62 -14.46
CA GLY A 351 2.95 5.71 -14.61
C GLY A 351 3.31 4.23 -14.83
N GLY A 352 4.55 3.81 -14.47
CA GLY A 352 4.96 2.41 -14.31
C GLY A 352 5.04 1.60 -15.61
N LEU A 353 5.77 0.47 -15.62
CA LEU A 353 5.97 -0.38 -16.81
C LEU A 353 5.24 -1.72 -16.66
N GLU A 354 4.38 -2.08 -17.60
CA GLU A 354 3.87 -3.45 -17.74
C GLU A 354 4.90 -4.28 -18.50
N TYR A 355 5.70 -5.04 -17.75
CA TYR A 355 6.89 -5.69 -18.28
C TYR A 355 6.65 -7.14 -18.70
N LEU A 356 5.55 -7.77 -18.29
CA LEU A 356 5.21 -9.14 -18.67
C LEU A 356 3.71 -9.29 -18.91
N PHE A 357 3.36 -9.72 -20.12
CA PHE A 357 2.02 -10.17 -20.47
C PHE A 357 2.06 -11.68 -20.55
N GLY A 358 1.35 -12.37 -19.65
CA GLY A 358 1.22 -13.82 -19.68
C GLY A 358 -0.22 -14.26 -19.85
N PHE A 359 -0.43 -15.30 -20.64
CA PHE A 359 -1.74 -15.94 -20.73
C PHE A 359 -1.65 -17.42 -21.08
N THR A 360 -2.62 -18.19 -20.59
CA THR A 360 -2.80 -19.60 -20.98
C THR A 360 -3.96 -19.75 -21.96
N THR A 361 -3.73 -20.42 -23.09
CA THR A 361 -4.77 -20.85 -24.04
C THR A 361 -5.13 -22.31 -23.81
N VAL A 362 -6.34 -22.74 -24.22
CA VAL A 362 -6.83 -24.11 -24.01
C VAL A 362 -7.30 -24.84 -25.29
N ASP A 363 -7.19 -24.24 -26.48
CA ASP A 363 -7.72 -24.84 -27.72
C ASP A 363 -6.93 -26.07 -28.20
N ASN A 364 -5.65 -26.19 -27.85
CA ASN A 364 -4.80 -27.35 -28.18
C ASN A 364 -4.12 -27.93 -26.93
N GLY A 365 -4.87 -27.99 -25.83
CA GLY A 365 -4.31 -28.21 -24.50
C GLY A 365 -3.85 -26.90 -23.86
N GLU A 366 -3.37 -27.00 -22.63
CA GLU A 366 -2.91 -25.86 -21.84
C GLU A 366 -1.54 -25.39 -22.35
N GLU A 367 -1.51 -24.23 -23.00
CA GLU A 367 -0.28 -23.63 -23.52
C GLU A 367 -0.11 -22.22 -22.95
N PHE A 368 1.03 -21.98 -22.29
CA PHE A 368 1.37 -20.67 -21.74
C PHE A 368 2.15 -19.84 -22.76
N HIS A 369 1.68 -18.63 -22.98
CA HIS A 369 2.26 -17.63 -23.87
C HIS A 369 2.70 -16.43 -23.05
N TYR A 370 3.82 -15.81 -23.44
CA TYR A 370 4.23 -14.57 -22.80
C TYR A 370 4.98 -13.61 -23.73
N THR A 371 5.01 -12.34 -23.34
CA THR A 371 5.91 -11.33 -23.89
C THR A 371 6.59 -10.58 -22.74
N TRP A 372 7.81 -10.09 -22.96
CA TRP A 372 8.59 -9.37 -21.97
C TRP A 372 9.05 -8.02 -22.52
N ALA A 373 9.06 -7.00 -21.66
CA ALA A 373 9.52 -5.66 -21.99
C ALA A 373 10.46 -5.08 -20.93
N ASP A 374 11.63 -4.61 -21.36
CA ASP A 374 12.60 -3.92 -20.51
C ASP A 374 12.45 -2.39 -20.55
N ASN A 375 11.62 -1.89 -21.47
CA ASN A 375 11.41 -0.46 -21.70
C ASN A 375 10.07 -0.18 -22.38
N ARG A 376 9.69 1.11 -22.46
CA ARG A 376 8.42 1.55 -23.08
C ARG A 376 8.24 1.17 -24.54
N ILE A 377 9.32 1.05 -25.30
CA ILE A 377 9.23 0.68 -26.72
C ILE A 377 8.82 -0.78 -26.83
N GLU A 378 9.39 -1.63 -25.97
CA GLU A 378 9.04 -3.05 -25.89
C GLU A 378 7.68 -3.30 -25.23
N GLU A 379 7.28 -2.51 -24.24
CA GLU A 379 5.94 -2.58 -23.63
C GLU A 379 4.88 -2.26 -24.70
N LYS A 380 5.11 -1.24 -25.55
CA LYS A 380 4.23 -0.95 -26.68
C LYS A 380 4.13 -2.13 -27.65
N LYS A 381 5.26 -2.76 -27.99
CA LYS A 381 5.27 -3.94 -28.88
C LYS A 381 4.57 -5.15 -28.26
N SER A 382 4.73 -5.35 -26.96
CA SER A 382 4.10 -6.43 -26.21
C SER A 382 2.58 -6.24 -26.17
N PHE A 383 2.12 -5.02 -25.86
CA PHE A 383 0.72 -4.64 -25.91
C PHE A 383 0.12 -4.79 -27.32
N ASP A 384 0.81 -4.28 -28.34
CA ASP A 384 0.39 -4.41 -29.75
C ASP A 384 0.23 -5.86 -30.17
N LYS A 385 1.23 -6.69 -29.88
CA LYS A 385 1.20 -8.14 -30.15
C LYS A 385 0.04 -8.82 -29.41
N PHE A 386 -0.11 -8.57 -28.11
CA PHE A 386 -1.19 -9.16 -27.32
C PHE A 386 -2.57 -8.80 -27.88
N MET A 387 -2.81 -7.52 -28.18
CA MET A 387 -4.09 -7.06 -28.73
C MET A 387 -4.35 -7.63 -30.12
N HIS A 388 -3.33 -7.70 -30.99
CA HIS A 388 -3.46 -8.32 -32.30
C HIS A 388 -3.85 -9.80 -32.19
N ASP A 389 -3.14 -10.57 -31.38
CA ASP A 389 -3.38 -12.00 -31.16
C ASP A 389 -4.77 -12.22 -30.53
N LEU A 390 -5.16 -11.39 -29.57
CA LEU A 390 -6.46 -11.43 -28.91
C LEU A 390 -7.62 -11.16 -29.88
N LEU A 391 -7.52 -10.11 -30.71
CA LEU A 391 -8.59 -9.77 -31.65
C LEU A 391 -8.77 -10.84 -32.74
N ASN A 392 -7.66 -11.42 -33.24
CA ASN A 392 -7.73 -12.56 -34.15
C ASN A 392 -8.40 -13.78 -33.47
N ARG A 393 -8.11 -14.00 -32.19
CA ARG A 393 -8.71 -15.09 -31.42
C ARG A 393 -10.21 -14.87 -31.21
N VAL A 394 -10.63 -13.65 -30.89
CA VAL A 394 -12.06 -13.27 -30.78
C VAL A 394 -12.81 -13.50 -32.09
N GLN A 395 -12.21 -13.17 -33.24
CA GLN A 395 -12.82 -13.46 -34.54
C GLN A 395 -13.00 -14.97 -34.80
N ARG A 396 -12.02 -15.79 -34.37
CA ARG A 396 -12.07 -17.24 -34.51
C ARG A 396 -13.03 -17.91 -33.51
N PHE A 397 -13.16 -17.34 -32.32
CA PHE A 397 -13.99 -17.86 -31.23
C PHE A 397 -14.86 -16.73 -30.63
N PRO A 398 -15.97 -16.34 -31.27
CA PRO A 398 -16.76 -15.18 -30.83
C PRO A 398 -17.36 -15.29 -29.43
N GLU A 399 -17.51 -16.51 -28.92
CA GLU A 399 -18.04 -16.78 -27.57
C GLU A 399 -16.94 -16.96 -26.51
N MET A 400 -15.65 -16.77 -26.88
CA MET A 400 -14.56 -16.87 -25.92
C MET A 400 -14.66 -15.85 -24.80
N ARG A 401 -14.01 -16.16 -23.68
CA ARG A 401 -13.85 -15.25 -22.55
C ARG A 401 -12.39 -15.13 -22.13
N ILE A 402 -12.09 -14.00 -21.52
CA ILE A 402 -10.78 -13.63 -20.97
C ILE A 402 -10.94 -13.66 -19.46
N TYR A 403 -10.44 -14.70 -18.81
CA TYR A 403 -10.53 -14.85 -17.36
C TYR A 403 -9.31 -14.20 -16.71
N HIS A 404 -9.57 -13.45 -15.65
CA HIS A 404 -8.55 -12.77 -14.86
C HIS A 404 -9.02 -12.66 -13.40
N TYR A 405 -8.13 -12.23 -12.50
CA TYR A 405 -8.43 -12.19 -11.06
C TYR A 405 -8.32 -10.76 -10.51
N ALA A 406 -9.47 -10.14 -10.22
CA ALA A 406 -9.61 -8.74 -9.82
C ALA A 406 -9.40 -7.74 -10.98
N ALA A 407 -9.41 -6.44 -10.70
CA ALA A 407 -9.62 -5.42 -11.74
C ALA A 407 -8.35 -4.97 -12.48
N TYR A 408 -7.17 -5.44 -12.09
CA TYR A 408 -5.89 -4.86 -12.52
C TYR A 408 -5.70 -4.91 -14.03
N GLU A 409 -5.98 -6.05 -14.65
CA GLU A 409 -5.69 -6.31 -16.07
C GLU A 409 -6.48 -5.34 -16.97
N GLN A 410 -7.77 -5.16 -16.70
CA GLN A 410 -8.62 -4.26 -17.46
C GLN A 410 -8.16 -2.80 -17.32
N VAL A 411 -7.75 -2.39 -16.11
CA VAL A 411 -7.23 -1.03 -15.86
C VAL A 411 -5.92 -0.82 -16.60
N ALA A 412 -5.02 -1.80 -16.56
CA ALA A 412 -3.75 -1.75 -17.27
C ALA A 412 -3.95 -1.67 -18.79
N LEU A 413 -4.80 -2.51 -19.39
CA LEU A 413 -5.08 -2.47 -20.83
C LEU A 413 -5.68 -1.13 -21.27
N LYS A 414 -6.63 -0.56 -20.52
CA LYS A 414 -7.16 0.79 -20.81
C LYS A 414 -6.07 1.84 -20.78
N ARG A 415 -5.24 1.84 -19.72
CA ARG A 415 -4.14 2.79 -19.56
C ARG A 415 -3.09 2.64 -20.68
N LEU A 416 -2.79 1.42 -21.12
CA LEU A 416 -1.86 1.16 -22.22
C LEU A 416 -2.43 1.64 -23.56
N ALA A 417 -3.72 1.40 -23.82
CA ALA A 417 -4.40 1.87 -25.02
C ALA A 417 -4.42 3.41 -25.11
N GLU A 418 -4.69 4.07 -23.98
CA GLU A 418 -4.62 5.53 -23.87
C GLU A 418 -3.19 6.04 -24.10
N ARG A 419 -2.22 5.49 -23.34
CA ARG A 419 -0.80 5.87 -23.39
C ARG A 419 -0.21 5.75 -24.79
N TYR A 420 -0.50 4.66 -25.50
CA TYR A 420 0.10 4.39 -26.81
C TYR A 420 -0.76 4.78 -28.00
N GLN A 421 -1.98 5.26 -27.76
CA GLN A 421 -2.93 5.67 -28.78
C GLN A 421 -3.21 4.58 -29.83
N ILE A 422 -3.28 3.34 -29.38
CA ILE A 422 -3.62 2.16 -30.20
C ILE A 422 -4.67 1.32 -29.48
N TYR A 423 -5.57 0.69 -30.23
CA TYR A 423 -6.61 -0.21 -29.73
C TYR A 423 -7.61 0.36 -28.69
N GLN A 424 -7.71 1.69 -28.52
CA GLN A 424 -8.62 2.32 -27.53
C GLN A 424 -10.06 1.81 -27.65
N THR A 425 -10.64 1.93 -28.85
CA THR A 425 -11.99 1.45 -29.14
C THR A 425 -12.12 -0.06 -28.94
N ALA A 426 -11.13 -0.85 -29.39
CA ALA A 426 -11.17 -2.30 -29.26
C ALA A 426 -11.14 -2.77 -27.80
N VAL A 427 -10.33 -2.13 -26.94
CA VAL A 427 -10.31 -2.43 -25.50
C VAL A 427 -11.64 -2.07 -24.85
N GLU A 428 -12.22 -0.91 -25.21
CA GLU A 428 -13.54 -0.51 -24.71
C GLU A 428 -14.64 -1.48 -25.15
N GLU A 429 -14.65 -1.90 -26.41
CA GLU A 429 -15.61 -2.86 -26.96
C GLU A 429 -15.50 -4.24 -26.31
N LEU A 430 -14.29 -4.76 -26.07
CA LEU A 430 -14.09 -6.03 -25.38
C LEU A 430 -14.61 -5.99 -23.94
N ILE A 431 -14.37 -4.88 -23.23
CA ILE A 431 -14.82 -4.70 -21.85
C ILE A 431 -16.35 -4.51 -21.80
N ALA A 432 -16.90 -3.68 -22.68
CA ALA A 432 -18.34 -3.46 -22.77
C ALA A 432 -19.11 -4.70 -23.27
N GLY A 433 -18.48 -5.51 -24.11
CA GLY A 433 -19.02 -6.77 -24.62
C GLY A 433 -18.89 -7.96 -23.67
N GLU A 434 -18.47 -7.73 -22.42
CA GLU A 434 -18.34 -8.76 -21.37
C GLU A 434 -17.42 -9.93 -21.76
N TYR A 435 -16.38 -9.68 -22.58
CA TYR A 435 -15.35 -10.69 -22.84
C TYR A 435 -14.53 -10.99 -21.59
N PHE A 436 -14.30 -9.99 -20.74
CA PHE A 436 -13.53 -10.15 -19.50
C PHE A 436 -14.40 -10.69 -18.36
N VAL A 437 -13.97 -11.81 -17.78
CA VAL A 437 -14.61 -12.46 -16.63
C VAL A 437 -13.70 -12.32 -15.41
N ASP A 438 -14.11 -11.46 -14.47
CA ASP A 438 -13.44 -11.23 -13.19
C ASP A 438 -13.80 -12.34 -12.19
N LEU A 439 -12.93 -13.33 -12.05
CA LEU A 439 -13.16 -14.47 -11.16
C LEU A 439 -13.18 -14.08 -9.68
N TYR A 440 -12.54 -12.98 -9.28
CA TYR A 440 -12.60 -12.50 -7.90
C TYR A 440 -14.03 -12.07 -7.55
N LYS A 441 -14.71 -11.37 -8.45
CA LYS A 441 -16.14 -11.02 -8.27
C LYS A 441 -17.03 -12.26 -8.21
N VAL A 442 -16.79 -13.24 -9.09
CA VAL A 442 -17.55 -14.50 -9.10
C VAL A 442 -17.42 -15.19 -7.74
N VAL A 443 -16.19 -15.40 -7.26
CA VAL A 443 -15.95 -16.05 -5.95
C VAL A 443 -16.62 -15.26 -4.83
N LYS A 444 -16.37 -13.95 -4.72
CA LYS A 444 -16.86 -13.13 -3.61
C LYS A 444 -18.40 -13.07 -3.53
N ASN A 445 -19.07 -13.19 -4.68
CA ASN A 445 -20.53 -13.12 -4.76
C ASN A 445 -21.20 -14.48 -4.62
N SER A 446 -20.50 -15.58 -4.91
CA SER A 446 -21.08 -16.93 -4.93
C SER A 446 -20.64 -17.83 -3.77
N LEU A 447 -19.46 -17.60 -3.19
CA LEU A 447 -18.86 -18.47 -2.21
C LEU A 447 -18.60 -17.73 -0.89
N MET A 448 -18.65 -18.49 0.19
CA MET A 448 -18.04 -18.13 1.47
C MET A 448 -16.98 -19.17 1.82
N ILE A 449 -15.76 -18.71 2.13
CA ILE A 449 -14.61 -19.59 2.36
C ILE A 449 -14.09 -19.46 3.79
N SER A 450 -13.45 -20.51 4.30
CA SER A 450 -12.83 -20.56 5.63
C SER A 450 -11.50 -19.79 5.78
N GLN A 451 -11.08 -19.07 4.74
CA GLN A 451 -9.84 -18.29 4.74
C GLN A 451 -10.12 -16.83 5.14
N GLU A 452 -9.09 -16.15 5.64
CA GLU A 452 -9.18 -14.74 6.10
C GLU A 452 -9.25 -13.73 4.93
N SER A 453 -8.87 -14.16 3.72
CA SER A 453 -8.87 -13.35 2.52
C SER A 453 -9.29 -14.14 1.29
N TYR A 454 -9.81 -13.42 0.30
CA TYR A 454 -10.16 -13.95 -1.02
C TYR A 454 -9.03 -13.63 -2.01
N SER A 455 -7.78 -13.90 -1.64
CA SER A 455 -6.68 -13.90 -2.60
C SER A 455 -6.70 -15.20 -3.39
N ILE A 456 -6.18 -15.22 -4.62
CA ILE A 456 -6.11 -16.46 -5.41
C ILE A 456 -5.30 -17.56 -4.68
N LYS A 457 -4.23 -17.17 -3.98
CA LYS A 457 -3.40 -18.07 -3.15
C LYS A 457 -4.20 -18.68 -2.00
N SER A 458 -5.05 -17.90 -1.35
CA SER A 458 -5.96 -18.42 -0.32
C SER A 458 -6.92 -19.47 -0.90
N LEU A 459 -7.29 -19.33 -2.18
CA LEU A 459 -8.21 -20.24 -2.86
C LEU A 459 -7.55 -21.53 -3.38
N GLU A 460 -6.25 -21.54 -3.65
CA GLU A 460 -5.52 -22.71 -4.20
C GLU A 460 -5.72 -23.99 -3.36
N ASN A 461 -5.93 -23.82 -2.05
CA ASN A 461 -6.24 -24.91 -1.11
C ASN A 461 -7.54 -25.67 -1.44
N TYR A 462 -8.51 -25.05 -2.14
CA TYR A 462 -9.82 -25.66 -2.43
C TYR A 462 -9.85 -26.48 -3.71
N TYR A 463 -8.99 -26.15 -4.68
CA TYR A 463 -8.88 -26.86 -5.94
C TYR A 463 -7.56 -27.62 -6.09
N SER A 464 -6.83 -27.79 -4.97
CA SER A 464 -5.62 -28.62 -4.85
C SER A 464 -4.53 -28.27 -5.87
N PHE A 465 -4.39 -26.97 -6.18
CA PHE A 465 -3.36 -26.48 -7.08
C PHE A 465 -2.00 -26.48 -6.39
N LYS A 466 -0.96 -26.88 -7.12
CA LYS A 466 0.42 -26.86 -6.65
C LYS A 466 1.23 -26.04 -7.63
N ARG A 467 1.72 -24.89 -7.17
CA ARG A 467 2.65 -24.05 -7.91
C ARG A 467 3.94 -24.81 -8.20
N VAL A 468 4.46 -24.66 -9.41
CA VAL A 468 5.73 -25.27 -9.83
C VAL A 468 6.91 -24.39 -9.41
N SER A 469 6.70 -23.08 -9.31
CA SER A 469 7.76 -22.14 -8.96
C SER A 469 8.08 -22.15 -7.46
N ASP A 470 9.38 -22.26 -7.13
CA ASP A 470 9.93 -22.13 -5.76
C ASP A 470 9.94 -20.67 -5.25
N VAL A 471 9.12 -19.79 -5.82
CA VAL A 471 9.06 -18.37 -5.42
C VAL A 471 8.45 -18.29 -4.03
N LYS A 472 9.32 -18.31 -3.02
CA LYS A 472 8.95 -18.25 -1.62
C LYS A 472 8.10 -17.00 -1.38
N GLU A 473 6.98 -17.23 -0.69
CA GLU A 473 5.90 -16.29 -0.34
C GLU A 473 6.34 -14.95 0.30
N ALA A 474 7.62 -14.79 0.65
CA ALA A 474 8.14 -13.62 1.36
C ALA A 474 8.39 -12.39 0.47
N LYS A 475 8.50 -12.53 -0.85
CA LYS A 475 8.76 -11.42 -1.79
C LYS A 475 7.82 -11.46 -2.99
N GLY A 476 7.22 -10.32 -3.33
CA GLY A 476 6.30 -10.21 -4.48
C GLY A 476 7.03 -10.17 -5.83
N SER A 477 6.33 -10.35 -6.95
CA SER A 477 6.90 -10.27 -8.30
C SER A 477 7.69 -8.97 -8.54
N MET A 478 7.20 -7.84 -7.99
CA MET A 478 7.90 -6.55 -8.02
C MET A 478 9.27 -6.56 -7.36
N ASP A 479 9.48 -7.30 -6.26
CA ASP A 479 10.79 -7.39 -5.59
C ASP A 479 11.79 -8.21 -6.42
N TYR A 480 11.31 -9.21 -7.16
CA TYR A 480 12.14 -9.98 -8.11
C TYR A 480 12.48 -9.15 -9.34
N TYR A 481 11.54 -8.34 -9.84
CA TYR A 481 11.79 -7.42 -10.94
C TYR A 481 12.78 -6.30 -10.56
N ASP A 482 12.69 -5.76 -9.34
CA ASP A 482 13.66 -4.80 -8.82
C ASP A 482 15.09 -5.40 -8.77
N GLN A 483 15.21 -6.63 -8.25
CA GLN A 483 16.49 -7.36 -8.30
C GLN A 483 16.95 -7.64 -9.73
N TYR A 484 16.02 -7.90 -10.65
CA TYR A 484 16.33 -8.08 -12.07
C TYR A 484 16.93 -6.81 -12.67
N LEU A 485 16.35 -5.64 -12.38
CA LEU A 485 16.87 -4.36 -12.83
C LEU A 485 18.28 -4.07 -12.27
N GLU A 486 18.51 -4.37 -10.99
CA GLU A 486 19.83 -4.22 -10.36
C GLU A 486 20.88 -5.16 -11.01
N ALA A 487 20.50 -6.42 -11.24
CA ALA A 487 21.38 -7.40 -11.87
C ALA A 487 21.64 -7.11 -13.35
N LEU A 488 20.70 -6.47 -14.07
CA LEU A 488 20.81 -6.24 -15.51
C LEU A 488 22.07 -5.45 -15.91
N SER A 489 22.54 -4.54 -15.04
CA SER A 489 23.77 -3.77 -15.26
C SER A 489 25.06 -4.46 -14.79
N GLU A 490 24.96 -5.45 -13.90
CA GLU A 490 26.13 -5.99 -13.17
C GLU A 490 26.40 -7.47 -13.47
N ASP A 491 25.34 -8.29 -13.54
CA ASP A 491 25.40 -9.73 -13.73
C ASP A 491 24.25 -10.21 -14.63
N PRO A 492 24.47 -10.25 -15.97
CA PRO A 492 23.45 -10.69 -16.93
C PRO A 492 22.94 -12.11 -16.71
N ALA A 493 23.76 -13.01 -16.13
CA ALA A 493 23.35 -14.38 -15.86
C ALA A 493 22.37 -14.45 -14.68
N SER A 494 22.62 -13.66 -13.63
CA SER A 494 21.68 -13.50 -12.52
C SER A 494 20.39 -12.80 -12.95
N ALA A 495 20.49 -11.78 -13.81
CA ALA A 495 19.31 -11.12 -14.38
C ALA A 495 18.43 -12.11 -15.17
N GLU A 496 19.00 -12.90 -16.07
CA GLU A 496 18.25 -13.92 -16.83
C GLU A 496 17.59 -14.96 -15.90
N LYS A 497 18.27 -15.36 -14.82
CA LYS A 497 17.67 -16.26 -13.81
C LYS A 497 16.45 -15.63 -13.13
N LEU A 498 16.57 -14.38 -12.69
CA LEU A 498 15.47 -13.65 -12.04
C LEU A 498 14.29 -13.46 -12.99
N LYS A 499 14.54 -13.09 -14.25
CA LYS A 499 13.52 -13.00 -15.30
C LYS A 499 12.75 -14.31 -15.47
N ARG A 500 13.44 -15.45 -15.55
CA ARG A 500 12.78 -16.77 -15.63
C ARG A 500 11.95 -17.09 -14.39
N GLN A 501 12.36 -16.67 -13.20
CA GLN A 501 11.57 -16.84 -11.98
C GLN A 501 10.27 -16.04 -12.02
N VAL A 502 10.32 -14.79 -12.52
CA VAL A 502 9.12 -13.96 -12.69
C VAL A 502 8.18 -14.54 -13.74
N ILE A 503 8.72 -15.02 -14.88
CA ILE A 503 7.92 -15.70 -15.91
C ILE A 503 7.24 -16.96 -15.36
N ALA A 504 7.96 -17.78 -14.59
CA ALA A 504 7.40 -18.99 -13.98
C ALA A 504 6.31 -18.66 -12.94
N TYR A 505 6.46 -17.58 -12.18
CA TYR A 505 5.46 -17.12 -11.22
C TYR A 505 4.16 -16.69 -11.92
N ASN A 506 4.26 -15.88 -12.97
CA ASN A 506 3.12 -15.43 -13.78
C ASN A 506 2.46 -16.60 -14.55
N GLN A 507 3.25 -17.60 -14.99
CA GLN A 507 2.72 -18.86 -15.53
C GLN A 507 1.87 -19.61 -14.49
N ASP A 508 2.35 -19.73 -13.25
CA ASP A 508 1.59 -20.33 -12.16
C ASP A 508 0.29 -19.55 -11.89
N ASP A 509 0.29 -18.21 -11.97
CA ASP A 509 -0.92 -17.38 -11.80
C ASP A 509 -1.96 -17.60 -12.92
N CYS A 510 -1.52 -17.69 -14.17
CA CYS A 510 -2.40 -18.04 -15.30
C CYS A 510 -3.00 -19.45 -15.12
N ALA A 511 -2.18 -20.43 -14.76
CA ALA A 511 -2.62 -21.81 -14.53
C ALA A 511 -3.56 -21.92 -13.32
N SER A 512 -3.30 -21.17 -12.26
CA SER A 512 -4.17 -21.09 -11.07
C SER A 512 -5.52 -20.47 -11.42
N THR A 513 -5.55 -19.44 -12.27
CA THR A 513 -6.79 -18.81 -12.78
C THR A 513 -7.61 -19.79 -13.61
N LEU A 514 -6.96 -20.58 -14.47
CA LEU A 514 -7.59 -21.68 -15.21
C LEU A 514 -8.20 -22.73 -14.27
N ALA A 515 -7.40 -23.24 -13.33
CA ALA A 515 -7.84 -24.25 -12.38
C ALA A 515 -9.01 -23.75 -11.51
N LEU A 516 -8.95 -22.50 -11.06
CA LEU A 516 -10.05 -21.84 -10.35
C LEU A 516 -11.33 -21.81 -11.18
N SER A 517 -11.25 -21.41 -12.46
CA SER A 517 -12.43 -21.36 -13.33
C SER A 517 -13.11 -22.72 -13.49
N ARG A 518 -12.32 -23.79 -13.68
CA ARG A 518 -12.82 -25.16 -13.80
C ARG A 518 -13.42 -25.67 -12.50
N TRP A 519 -12.77 -25.36 -11.37
CA TRP A 519 -13.32 -25.70 -10.06
C TRP A 519 -14.66 -25.01 -9.81
N LEU A 520 -14.77 -23.71 -10.07
CA LEU A 520 -16.03 -22.97 -9.94
C LEU A 520 -17.14 -23.57 -10.81
N ARG A 521 -16.85 -23.89 -12.08
CA ARG A 521 -17.81 -24.58 -12.96
C ARG A 521 -18.25 -25.93 -12.39
N SER A 522 -17.34 -26.67 -11.74
CA SER A 522 -17.67 -27.98 -11.14
C SER A 522 -18.66 -27.89 -9.97
N LEU A 523 -18.80 -26.70 -9.37
CA LEU A 523 -19.71 -26.42 -8.27
C LEU A 523 -21.11 -26.00 -8.75
N VAL A 524 -21.27 -25.63 -10.03
CA VAL A 524 -22.58 -25.30 -10.61
C VAL A 524 -23.52 -26.51 -10.47
N ASN A 525 -24.74 -26.27 -9.98
CA ASN A 525 -25.77 -27.29 -9.69
C ASN A 525 -25.41 -28.30 -8.58
N ARG A 526 -24.38 -28.06 -7.78
CA ARG A 526 -24.13 -28.83 -6.56
C ARG A 526 -24.66 -28.06 -5.35
N ASN A 527 -25.45 -28.75 -4.52
CA ASN A 527 -25.72 -28.29 -3.15
C ASN A 527 -24.51 -28.70 -2.29
N VAL A 528 -23.47 -27.86 -2.27
CA VAL A 528 -22.26 -28.06 -1.43
C VAL A 528 -22.20 -27.01 -0.35
#